data_AF-A0A1H9SND2-F1
#
_entry.id   AF-A0A1H9SND2-F1
#
_cell.length_a   1.000
_cell.length_b   1.000
_cell.length_c   1.000
_cell.angle_alpha   90.00
_cell.angle_beta   90.00
_cell.angle_gamma   90.00
#
_symmetry.space_group_name_H-M   'P 1'
#
loop_
_entity.id
_entity.type
_entity.pdbx_description
1 polymer ?
#
loop_
_entity_poly.entity_id
_entity_poly.type
_entity_poly.pdbx_seq_one_letter_code
_entity_poly.pdbx_strand_id
1 'polypeptide(L)'
;MTQLTESEKFRSVYNTEMGLAPMVKRLLEAKFPAVLTNAKTLAAAIETRSEQLDYRWNQFAETLYHCLILYHRQNSISLKELEHIEHEAFELLAVADASNTAECSVQLGYAMNSKVFAAGNITVPGKGAVHSDLKADGKIDISGKLIGGKIYAEKGISIDTAGSPAGVKTIIEVPENETISIVEAHEDVILRIGRNQRKISQYESMVYARLNKDGQIDIHK
;
A
#
# COMPACT_ATOMS: atom_id res chain seq x y z
N MET A 1 -24.28 27.99 -21.61
CA MET A 1 -22.97 28.60 -21.95
C MET A 1 -23.10 29.86 -22.80
N THR A 2 -24.01 29.91 -23.77
CA THR A 2 -24.23 31.07 -24.68
C THR A 2 -24.71 32.35 -23.99
N GLN A 3 -25.43 32.22 -22.87
CA GLN A 3 -26.14 33.34 -22.23
C GLN A 3 -25.23 34.30 -21.43
N LEU A 4 -24.02 33.87 -21.04
CA LEU A 4 -23.09 34.72 -20.25
C LEU A 4 -22.22 35.61 -21.15
N THR A 5 -21.82 35.10 -22.32
CA THR A 5 -20.94 35.77 -23.28
C THR A 5 -21.62 36.89 -24.08
N GLU A 6 -22.94 36.97 -24.06
CA GLU A 6 -23.74 37.97 -24.79
C GLU A 6 -24.14 39.19 -23.93
N SER A 7 -23.86 39.16 -22.62
CA SER A 7 -24.17 40.25 -21.69
C SER A 7 -23.29 41.48 -21.94
N GLU A 8 -23.88 42.66 -22.12
CA GLU A 8 -23.16 43.94 -22.29
C GLU A 8 -22.22 44.25 -21.12
N LYS A 9 -22.64 43.92 -19.88
CA LYS A 9 -21.82 44.08 -18.67
C LYS A 9 -20.61 43.14 -18.64
N PHE A 10 -20.68 42.00 -19.33
CA PHE A 10 -19.59 41.04 -19.43
C PHE A 10 -18.53 41.54 -20.42
N ARG A 11 -18.96 42.00 -21.59
CA ARG A 11 -18.08 42.56 -22.63
C ARG A 11 -17.37 43.84 -22.19
N SER A 12 -17.99 44.68 -21.37
CA SER A 12 -17.38 45.94 -20.89
C SER A 12 -16.26 45.74 -19.87
N VAL A 13 -16.17 44.56 -19.24
CA VAL A 13 -15.19 44.25 -18.17
C VAL A 13 -14.16 43.20 -18.61
N TYR A 14 -14.55 42.29 -19.50
CA TYR A 14 -13.71 41.20 -19.99
C TYR A 14 -13.58 41.32 -21.52
N ASN A 15 -12.60 42.11 -21.96
CA ASN A 15 -12.19 42.12 -23.37
C ASN A 15 -11.64 40.74 -23.76
N THR A 16 -11.87 40.35 -25.00
CA THR A 16 -11.46 39.06 -25.60
C THR A 16 -9.94 38.82 -25.51
N GLU A 17 -9.15 39.86 -25.20
CA GLU A 17 -7.70 39.79 -24.95
C GLU A 17 -7.30 39.44 -23.50
N MET A 18 -8.16 39.63 -22.50
CA MET A 18 -7.83 39.40 -21.07
C MET A 18 -8.07 37.96 -20.58
N GLY A 19 -8.74 37.13 -21.39
CA GLY A 19 -9.04 35.74 -21.06
C GLY A 19 -9.99 35.55 -19.87
N LEU A 20 -10.36 34.30 -19.59
CA LEU A 20 -11.25 33.93 -18.47
C LEU A 20 -10.55 33.95 -17.10
N ALA A 21 -9.25 34.14 -17.05
CA ALA A 21 -8.45 33.96 -15.84
C ALA A 21 -8.84 34.86 -14.66
N PRO A 22 -9.13 36.17 -14.83
CA PRO A 22 -9.55 36.99 -13.68
C PRO A 22 -10.92 36.58 -13.14
N MET A 23 -11.78 35.98 -13.98
CA MET A 23 -13.05 35.40 -13.52
C MET A 23 -12.83 34.10 -12.76
N VAL A 24 -12.04 33.17 -13.31
CA VAL A 24 -11.72 31.90 -12.66
C VAL A 24 -11.08 32.16 -11.31
N LYS A 25 -10.12 33.09 -11.25
CA LYS A 25 -9.51 33.54 -9.99
C LYS A 25 -10.54 34.03 -8.99
N ARG A 26 -11.42 34.95 -9.40
CA ARG A 26 -12.46 35.48 -8.51
C ARG A 26 -13.45 34.41 -8.04
N LEU A 27 -13.76 33.43 -8.89
CA LEU A 27 -14.59 32.29 -8.52
C LEU A 27 -13.89 31.39 -7.49
N LEU A 28 -12.61 31.08 -7.70
CA LEU A 28 -11.81 30.30 -6.77
C LEU A 28 -11.67 30.99 -5.41
N GLU A 29 -11.48 32.31 -5.39
CA GLU A 29 -11.34 33.08 -4.14
C GLU A 29 -12.67 33.27 -3.40
N ALA A 30 -13.76 33.59 -4.11
CA ALA A 30 -15.02 33.99 -3.47
C ALA A 30 -16.05 32.85 -3.33
N LYS A 31 -16.04 31.87 -4.23
CA LYS A 31 -17.03 30.77 -4.24
C LYS A 31 -16.44 29.41 -3.94
N PHE A 32 -15.18 29.17 -4.30
CA PHE A 32 -14.53 27.86 -4.13
C PHE A 32 -13.22 27.92 -3.35
N PRO A 33 -13.16 28.62 -2.19
CA PRO A 33 -11.91 28.78 -1.44
C PRO A 33 -11.33 27.44 -0.97
N ALA A 34 -12.17 26.44 -0.75
CA ALA A 34 -11.76 25.09 -0.39
C ALA A 34 -10.86 24.43 -1.45
N VAL A 35 -11.05 24.73 -2.74
CA VAL A 35 -10.21 24.18 -3.82
C VAL A 35 -8.76 24.66 -3.65
N LEU A 36 -8.56 25.94 -3.35
CA LEU A 36 -7.23 26.51 -3.12
C LEU A 36 -6.58 25.94 -1.87
N THR A 37 -7.35 25.80 -0.78
CA THR A 37 -6.86 25.20 0.46
C THR A 37 -6.45 23.75 0.24
N ASN A 38 -7.31 22.95 -0.41
CA ASN A 38 -7.05 21.54 -0.66
C ASN A 38 -5.88 21.35 -1.62
N ALA A 39 -5.76 22.17 -2.68
CA ALA A 39 -4.62 22.13 -3.59
C ALA A 39 -3.30 22.38 -2.85
N LYS A 40 -3.25 23.37 -1.94
CA LYS A 40 -2.07 23.63 -1.10
C LYS A 40 -1.74 22.48 -0.17
N THR A 41 -2.74 21.93 0.52
CA THR A 41 -2.56 20.79 1.42
C THR A 41 -2.06 19.56 0.67
N LEU A 42 -2.63 19.28 -0.50
CA LEU A 42 -2.23 18.16 -1.34
C LEU A 42 -0.81 18.33 -1.88
N ALA A 43 -0.47 19.49 -2.44
CA ALA A 43 0.87 19.78 -2.95
C ALA A 43 1.93 19.62 -1.84
N ALA A 44 1.69 20.18 -0.65
CA ALA A 44 2.60 20.04 0.49
C ALA A 44 2.74 18.58 0.96
N ALA A 45 1.65 17.80 0.95
CA ALA A 45 1.68 16.39 1.32
C ALA A 45 2.49 15.55 0.32
N ILE A 46 2.40 15.87 -0.98
CA ILE A 46 3.20 15.23 -2.04
C ILE A 46 4.69 15.57 -1.86
N GLU A 47 5.02 16.85 -1.70
CA GLU A 47 6.42 17.30 -1.52
C GLU A 47 7.10 16.60 -0.34
N THR A 48 6.39 16.48 0.79
CA THR A 48 6.88 15.80 2.01
C THR A 48 7.19 14.32 1.78
N ARG A 49 6.57 13.69 0.79
CA ARG A 49 6.69 12.25 0.48
C ARG A 49 7.26 12.00 -0.92
N SER A 50 7.92 13.00 -1.51
CA SER A 50 8.37 13.00 -2.91
C SER A 50 9.28 11.82 -3.27
N GLU A 51 10.08 11.30 -2.33
CA GLU A 51 10.94 10.13 -2.52
C GLU A 51 10.17 8.79 -2.55
N GLN A 52 8.96 8.76 -2.01
CA GLN A 52 8.11 7.56 -1.90
C GLN A 52 7.03 7.50 -2.97
N LEU A 53 6.75 8.63 -3.61
CA LEU A 53 5.73 8.78 -4.64
C LEU A 53 6.39 8.75 -6.02
N ASP A 54 5.67 8.21 -7.01
CA ASP A 54 6.15 8.22 -8.38
C ASP A 54 6.23 9.64 -8.96
N TYR A 55 6.88 9.78 -10.12
CA TYR A 55 7.10 11.06 -10.77
C TYR A 55 5.80 11.81 -11.13
N ARG A 56 4.67 11.09 -11.29
CA ARG A 56 3.38 11.68 -11.69
C ARG A 56 2.81 12.53 -10.56
N TRP A 57 2.98 12.10 -9.31
CA TRP A 57 2.56 12.90 -8.15
C TRP A 57 3.33 14.21 -8.06
N ASN A 58 4.65 14.16 -8.24
CA ASN A 58 5.49 15.36 -8.21
C ASN A 58 5.13 16.33 -9.35
N GLN A 59 4.90 15.80 -10.56
CA GLN A 59 4.44 16.60 -11.71
C GLN A 59 3.06 17.25 -11.46
N PHE A 60 2.15 16.53 -10.81
CA PHE A 60 0.83 17.05 -10.46
C PHE A 60 0.92 18.16 -9.39
N ALA A 61 1.80 18.00 -8.39
CA ALA A 61 2.05 19.05 -7.40
C ALA A 61 2.59 20.34 -8.04
N GLU A 62 3.51 20.24 -8.99
CA GLU A 62 4.00 21.40 -9.76
C GLU A 62 2.86 22.05 -10.57
N THR A 63 2.00 21.25 -11.19
CA THR A 63 0.84 21.74 -11.96
C THR A 63 -0.16 22.49 -11.06
N LEU A 64 -0.49 21.93 -9.89
CA LEU A 64 -1.30 22.62 -8.88
C LEU A 64 -0.64 23.92 -8.43
N TYR A 65 0.68 23.90 -8.23
CA TYR A 65 1.41 25.08 -7.80
C TYR A 65 1.36 26.18 -8.85
N HIS A 66 1.67 25.88 -10.11
CA HIS A 66 1.68 26.85 -11.20
C HIS A 66 0.28 27.37 -11.58
N CYS A 67 -0.72 26.50 -11.63
CA CYS A 67 -2.05 26.87 -12.11
C CYS A 67 -2.94 27.46 -11.01
N LEU A 68 -2.85 26.96 -9.77
CA LEU A 68 -3.79 27.31 -8.70
C LEU A 68 -3.16 28.08 -7.53
N ILE A 69 -1.84 28.05 -7.33
CA ILE A 69 -1.20 28.64 -6.13
C ILE A 69 -0.39 29.90 -6.46
N LEU A 70 0.52 29.84 -7.45
CA LEU A 70 1.50 30.89 -7.74
C LEU A 70 0.91 32.10 -8.47
N TYR A 71 -0.33 32.01 -8.99
CA TYR A 71 -1.08 33.07 -9.67
C TYR A 71 -0.22 34.22 -10.22
N HIS A 72 0.55 33.99 -11.28
CA HIS A 72 1.30 35.08 -11.86
C HIS A 72 0.40 36.00 -12.67
N ARG A 73 0.66 37.32 -12.63
CA ARG A 73 -0.09 38.35 -13.38
C ARG A 73 -0.07 38.15 -14.91
N GLN A 74 0.71 37.19 -15.43
CA GLN A 74 0.85 36.92 -16.86
C GLN A 74 0.46 35.49 -17.30
N ASN A 75 0.18 34.56 -16.38
CA ASN A 75 -0.25 33.21 -16.74
C ASN A 75 -1.73 33.06 -16.41
N SER A 76 -2.55 33.21 -17.44
CA SER A 76 -4.00 33.04 -17.36
C SER A 76 -4.34 31.55 -17.25
N ILE A 77 -4.90 31.10 -16.13
CA ILE A 77 -5.52 29.76 -16.09
C ILE A 77 -6.66 29.71 -17.11
N SER A 78 -6.51 28.82 -18.07
CA SER A 78 -7.44 28.53 -19.14
C SER A 78 -8.37 27.39 -18.73
N LEU A 79 -9.51 27.27 -19.42
CA LEU A 79 -10.43 26.15 -19.20
C LEU A 79 -9.74 24.81 -19.49
N LYS A 80 -8.85 24.76 -20.50
CA LYS A 80 -8.10 23.55 -20.85
C LYS A 80 -7.15 23.10 -19.74
N GLU A 81 -6.52 24.04 -19.04
CA GLU A 81 -5.66 23.71 -17.90
C GLU A 81 -6.49 23.21 -16.71
N LEU A 82 -7.70 23.74 -16.50
CA LEU A 82 -8.62 23.19 -15.49
C LEU A 82 -9.08 21.78 -15.84
N GLU A 83 -9.44 21.52 -17.09
CA GLU A 83 -9.79 20.18 -17.60
C GLU A 83 -8.60 19.22 -17.45
N HIS A 84 -7.39 19.69 -17.71
CA HIS A 84 -6.17 18.89 -17.53
C HIS A 84 -5.93 18.53 -16.06
N ILE A 85 -6.06 19.50 -15.14
CA ILE A 85 -5.94 19.27 -13.70
C ILE A 85 -7.02 18.29 -13.21
N GLU A 86 -8.26 18.44 -13.66
CA GLU A 86 -9.35 17.52 -13.33
C GLU A 86 -9.02 16.10 -13.79
N HIS A 87 -8.57 15.95 -15.03
CA HIS A 87 -8.23 14.65 -15.60
C HIS A 87 -7.08 13.98 -14.84
N GLU A 88 -5.97 14.69 -14.61
CA GLU A 88 -4.84 14.16 -13.84
C GLU A 88 -5.23 13.81 -12.40
N ALA A 89 -6.09 14.61 -11.76
CA ALA A 89 -6.59 14.34 -10.42
C ALA A 89 -7.37 13.01 -10.38
N PHE A 90 -8.24 12.76 -11.36
CA PHE A 90 -9.01 11.51 -11.44
C PHE A 90 -8.12 10.30 -11.71
N GLU A 91 -7.12 10.43 -12.57
CA GLU A 91 -6.18 9.33 -12.83
C GLU A 91 -5.37 8.97 -11.57
N LEU A 92 -4.83 9.97 -10.88
CA LEU A 92 -4.05 9.74 -9.66
C LEU A 92 -4.93 9.21 -8.52
N LEU A 93 -6.17 9.67 -8.42
CA LEU A 93 -7.15 9.13 -7.47
C LEU A 93 -7.44 7.65 -7.76
N ALA A 94 -7.63 7.27 -9.03
CA ALA A 94 -7.84 5.87 -9.40
C ALA A 94 -6.65 4.96 -9.03
N VAL A 95 -5.42 5.45 -9.17
CA VAL A 95 -4.21 4.74 -8.73
C VAL A 95 -4.17 4.61 -7.21
N ALA A 96 -4.50 5.68 -6.48
CA ALA A 96 -4.57 5.65 -5.02
C ALA A 96 -5.67 4.68 -4.52
N ASP A 97 -6.82 4.63 -5.19
CA ASP A 97 -7.93 3.74 -4.85
C ASP A 97 -7.65 2.27 -5.20
N ALA A 98 -6.96 2.01 -6.31
CA ALA A 98 -6.50 0.66 -6.67
C ALA A 98 -5.54 0.08 -5.61
N SER A 99 -4.74 0.94 -4.99
CA SER A 99 -3.83 0.57 -3.90
C SER A 99 -4.57 0.16 -2.62
N ASN A 100 -5.81 0.63 -2.42
CA ASN A 100 -6.64 0.31 -1.25
C ASN A 100 -7.59 -0.88 -1.48
N THR A 101 -7.67 -1.44 -2.70
CA THR A 101 -8.72 -2.41 -3.06
C THR A 101 -8.24 -3.72 -3.69
N ALA A 102 -6.97 -3.82 -4.10
CA ALA A 102 -6.42 -5.09 -4.57
C ALA A 102 -5.69 -5.82 -3.43
N GLU A 103 -6.31 -6.87 -2.88
CA GLU A 103 -5.56 -7.89 -2.13
C GLU A 103 -4.56 -8.55 -3.10
N CYS A 104 -3.38 -7.94 -3.25
CA CYS A 104 -2.29 -8.46 -4.09
C CYS A 104 -1.72 -9.73 -3.45
N SER A 105 -2.32 -10.85 -3.80
CA SER A 105 -1.88 -12.19 -3.39
C SER A 105 -0.83 -12.72 -4.36
N VAL A 106 0.14 -13.48 -3.84
CA VAL A 106 1.22 -14.08 -4.62
C VAL A 106 1.11 -15.59 -4.56
N GLN A 107 1.13 -16.26 -5.72
CA GLN A 107 1.24 -17.71 -5.80
C GLN A 107 2.54 -18.10 -6.51
N LEU A 108 3.33 -18.96 -5.88
CA LEU A 108 4.62 -19.39 -6.43
C LEU A 108 4.89 -20.87 -6.10
N GLY A 109 5.49 -21.61 -7.03
CA GLY A 109 5.76 -23.04 -6.81
C GLY A 109 6.95 -23.31 -5.88
N TYR A 110 7.91 -22.40 -5.83
CA TYR A 110 9.12 -22.55 -5.01
C TYR A 110 9.83 -21.20 -4.82
N ALA A 111 10.29 -20.92 -3.61
CA ALA A 111 11.16 -19.77 -3.31
C ALA A 111 12.52 -20.26 -2.79
N MET A 112 13.61 -19.70 -3.33
CA MET A 112 14.96 -19.98 -2.86
C MET A 112 15.77 -18.69 -2.80
N ASN A 113 16.46 -18.41 -1.69
CA ASN A 113 17.27 -17.20 -1.50
C ASN A 113 16.54 -15.92 -1.89
N SER A 114 15.25 -15.84 -1.55
CA SER A 114 14.33 -14.83 -2.07
C SER A 114 13.65 -14.07 -0.93
N LYS A 115 13.15 -12.87 -1.25
CA LYS A 115 12.26 -12.11 -0.37
C LYS A 115 10.96 -11.85 -1.11
N VAL A 116 9.83 -12.24 -0.51
CA VAL A 116 8.50 -12.15 -1.11
C VAL A 116 7.59 -11.37 -0.19
N PHE A 117 6.91 -10.36 -0.73
CA PHE A 117 5.99 -9.49 -0.01
C PHE A 117 4.64 -9.47 -0.72
N ALA A 118 3.55 -9.59 0.04
CA ALA A 118 2.18 -9.55 -0.47
C ALA A 118 1.27 -8.75 0.47
N ALA A 119 0.46 -7.85 -0.09
CA ALA A 119 -0.61 -7.19 0.66
C ALA A 119 -1.81 -8.13 0.90
N GLY A 120 -1.93 -9.18 0.09
CA GLY A 120 -2.87 -10.28 0.29
C GLY A 120 -2.19 -11.52 0.86
N ASN A 121 -2.57 -12.68 0.36
CA ASN A 121 -2.04 -13.98 0.80
C ASN A 121 -0.78 -14.37 0.01
N ILE A 122 0.06 -15.23 0.58
CA ILE A 122 1.09 -15.97 -0.17
C ILE A 122 0.76 -17.46 -0.13
N THR A 123 0.65 -18.09 -1.31
CA THR A 123 0.41 -19.53 -1.43
C THR A 123 1.56 -20.20 -2.16
N VAL A 124 2.14 -21.22 -1.54
CA VAL A 124 3.26 -22.01 -2.07
C VAL A 124 2.83 -23.47 -2.20
N PRO A 125 2.11 -23.84 -3.27
CA PRO A 125 1.58 -25.20 -3.43
C PRO A 125 2.64 -26.22 -3.88
N GLY A 126 3.85 -25.76 -4.23
CA GLY A 126 4.92 -26.62 -4.74
C GLY A 126 5.92 -27.03 -3.68
N LYS A 127 7.22 -26.95 -4.01
CA LYS A 127 8.31 -27.50 -3.19
C LYS A 127 8.50 -26.79 -1.83
N GLY A 128 7.97 -25.58 -1.67
CA GLY A 128 8.07 -24.77 -0.46
C GLY A 128 9.04 -23.59 -0.60
N ALA A 129 9.73 -23.24 0.48
CA ALA A 129 10.63 -22.09 0.54
C ALA A 129 11.93 -22.45 1.28
N VAL A 130 13.07 -22.05 0.72
CA VAL A 130 14.40 -22.34 1.27
C VAL A 130 15.21 -21.07 1.40
N HIS A 131 15.78 -20.80 2.58
CA HIS A 131 16.56 -19.60 2.90
C HIS A 131 15.88 -18.32 2.40
N SER A 132 14.57 -18.19 2.63
CA SER A 132 13.76 -17.13 2.05
C SER A 132 12.93 -16.42 3.12
N ASP A 133 12.68 -15.13 2.91
CA ASP A 133 11.82 -14.34 3.78
C ASP A 133 10.49 -14.06 3.09
N LEU A 134 9.37 -14.48 3.70
CA LEU A 134 8.02 -14.26 3.17
C LEU A 134 7.25 -13.38 4.15
N LYS A 135 6.62 -12.33 3.65
CA LYS A 135 5.74 -11.47 4.46
C LYS A 135 4.41 -11.24 3.75
N ALA A 136 3.31 -11.51 4.46
CA ALA A 136 1.96 -11.30 3.97
C ALA A 136 1.14 -10.47 4.98
N ASP A 137 0.36 -9.52 4.50
CA ASP A 137 -0.69 -8.88 5.30
C ASP A 137 -1.99 -9.75 5.33
N GLY A 138 -2.00 -10.84 4.57
CA GLY A 138 -2.96 -11.93 4.63
C GLY A 138 -2.40 -13.18 5.33
N LYS A 139 -2.72 -14.34 4.76
CA LYS A 139 -2.26 -15.67 5.18
C LYS A 139 -1.03 -16.12 4.41
N ILE A 140 -0.25 -17.04 4.99
CA ILE A 140 0.76 -17.80 4.25
C ILE A 140 0.44 -19.29 4.35
N ASP A 141 0.25 -19.94 3.20
CA ASP A 141 0.01 -21.38 3.08
C ASP A 141 1.11 -22.05 2.25
N ILE A 142 1.82 -23.01 2.84
CA ILE A 142 2.96 -23.71 2.22
C ILE A 142 2.73 -25.23 2.27
N SER A 143 2.35 -25.84 1.14
CA SER A 143 2.19 -27.31 1.01
C SER A 143 3.53 -28.06 0.83
N GLY A 144 4.64 -27.38 1.10
CA GLY A 144 5.99 -27.89 0.90
C GLY A 144 6.84 -27.69 2.15
N LYS A 145 8.16 -27.69 1.95
CA LYS A 145 9.11 -27.52 3.05
C LYS A 145 9.52 -26.07 3.21
N LEU A 146 9.45 -25.53 4.42
CA LEU A 146 10.08 -24.28 4.80
C LEU A 146 11.41 -24.59 5.50
N ILE A 147 12.54 -24.33 4.85
CA ILE A 147 13.88 -24.61 5.41
C ILE A 147 14.69 -23.32 5.44
N GLY A 148 14.85 -22.74 6.64
CA GLY A 148 15.60 -21.52 6.83
C GLY A 148 14.88 -20.25 6.36
N GLY A 149 15.31 -19.12 6.92
CA GLY A 149 14.68 -17.81 6.68
C GLY A 149 13.60 -17.49 7.71
N LYS A 150 12.84 -16.42 7.45
CA LYS A 150 11.79 -15.92 8.34
C LYS A 150 10.50 -15.67 7.56
N ILE A 151 9.40 -16.22 8.05
CA ILE A 151 8.07 -15.91 7.50
C ILE A 151 7.19 -15.17 8.51
N TYR A 152 6.37 -14.25 8.02
CA TYR A 152 5.40 -13.47 8.80
C TYR A 152 4.06 -13.36 8.06
N ALA A 153 2.95 -13.62 8.74
CA ALA A 153 1.62 -13.40 8.19
C ALA A 153 0.70 -12.73 9.21
N GLU A 154 -0.05 -11.72 8.78
CA GLU A 154 -0.98 -10.99 9.66
C GLU A 154 -2.25 -11.79 10.00
N LYS A 155 -2.62 -12.79 9.18
CA LYS A 155 -3.88 -13.56 9.33
C LYS A 155 -3.67 -15.08 9.53
N GLY A 156 -2.48 -15.46 9.99
CA GLY A 156 -2.13 -16.85 10.29
C GLY A 156 -1.33 -17.58 9.21
N ILE A 157 -0.76 -18.74 9.60
CA ILE A 157 0.18 -19.51 8.78
C ILE A 157 -0.14 -21.01 8.80
N SER A 158 -0.08 -21.67 7.64
CA SER A 158 -0.14 -23.12 7.50
C SER A 158 1.04 -23.66 6.69
N ILE A 159 1.69 -24.72 7.18
CA ILE A 159 2.89 -25.32 6.58
C ILE A 159 2.83 -26.84 6.69
N ASP A 160 3.18 -27.55 5.63
CA ASP A 160 3.33 -29.00 5.70
C ASP A 160 4.58 -29.38 6.51
N THR A 161 5.78 -28.99 6.06
CA THR A 161 7.02 -29.27 6.81
C THR A 161 7.78 -28.00 7.15
N ALA A 162 8.07 -27.74 8.41
CA ALA A 162 8.93 -26.66 8.87
C ALA A 162 10.27 -27.17 9.40
N GLY A 163 11.36 -26.52 8.99
CA GLY A 163 12.72 -26.87 9.35
C GLY A 163 13.25 -28.09 8.59
N SER A 164 14.39 -28.59 9.05
CA SER A 164 15.00 -29.80 8.50
C SER A 164 15.77 -30.55 9.59
N PRO A 165 16.05 -31.85 9.41
CA PRO A 165 16.90 -32.62 10.32
C PRO A 165 18.32 -32.07 10.48
N ALA A 166 18.74 -31.12 9.64
CA ALA A 166 20.04 -30.47 9.73
C ALA A 166 20.06 -29.28 10.72
N GLY A 167 18.96 -28.99 11.43
CA GLY A 167 18.91 -27.92 12.44
C GLY A 167 18.94 -26.51 11.84
N VAL A 168 18.49 -26.35 10.58
CA VAL A 168 18.47 -25.03 9.93
C VAL A 168 17.43 -24.14 10.61
N LYS A 169 17.92 -23.10 11.29
CA LYS A 169 17.09 -22.11 11.99
C LYS A 169 16.02 -21.53 11.09
N THR A 170 14.76 -21.78 11.44
CA THR A 170 13.58 -21.38 10.67
C THR A 170 12.63 -20.62 11.60
N ILE A 171 12.22 -19.41 11.23
CA ILE A 171 11.37 -18.56 12.09
C ILE A 171 10.00 -18.39 11.44
N ILE A 172 8.94 -18.68 12.20
CA ILE A 172 7.55 -18.54 11.78
C ILE A 172 6.87 -17.59 12.76
N GLU A 173 6.33 -16.48 12.25
CA GLU A 173 5.84 -15.37 13.08
C GLU A 173 4.41 -14.96 12.70
N VAL A 174 3.55 -14.77 13.70
CA VAL A 174 2.19 -14.22 13.54
C VAL A 174 1.85 -13.27 14.72
N PRO A 175 0.83 -12.39 14.59
CA PRO A 175 0.31 -11.59 15.69
C PRO A 175 -0.24 -12.40 16.88
N GLU A 176 -0.48 -11.73 18.02
CA GLU A 176 -0.96 -12.36 19.27
C GLU A 176 -2.30 -13.10 19.14
N ASN A 177 -3.15 -12.66 18.22
CA ASN A 177 -4.50 -13.19 18.01
C ASN A 177 -4.56 -14.28 16.92
N GLU A 178 -3.41 -14.66 16.36
CA GLU A 178 -3.33 -15.55 15.21
C GLU A 178 -2.67 -16.88 15.55
N THR A 179 -2.71 -17.80 14.60
CA THR A 179 -2.29 -19.19 14.79
C THR A 179 -1.28 -19.65 13.75
N ILE A 180 -0.45 -20.61 14.16
CA ILE A 180 0.50 -21.31 13.30
C ILE A 180 0.13 -22.79 13.31
N SER A 181 -0.09 -23.36 12.12
CA SER A 181 -0.33 -24.79 11.92
C SER A 181 0.80 -25.41 11.11
N ILE A 182 1.36 -26.52 11.60
CA ILE A 182 2.46 -27.24 10.96
C ILE A 182 2.20 -28.75 11.03
N VAL A 183 2.24 -29.44 9.90
CA VAL A 183 2.06 -30.91 9.88
C VAL A 183 3.29 -31.62 10.46
N GLU A 184 4.49 -31.19 10.07
CA GLU A 184 5.77 -31.71 10.57
C GLU A 184 6.72 -30.56 10.94
N ALA A 185 7.10 -30.45 12.21
CA ALA A 185 8.04 -29.45 12.68
C ALA A 185 9.34 -30.12 13.16
N HIS A 186 10.46 -29.79 12.51
CA HIS A 186 11.78 -30.22 12.94
C HIS A 186 12.33 -29.35 14.08
N GLU A 187 13.40 -29.83 14.70
CA GLU A 187 14.18 -29.04 15.65
C GLU A 187 14.66 -27.72 15.05
N ASP A 188 14.94 -26.74 15.91
CA ASP A 188 15.38 -25.38 15.54
C ASP A 188 14.35 -24.52 14.79
N VAL A 189 13.12 -25.03 14.60
CA VAL A 189 11.98 -24.18 14.25
C VAL A 189 11.61 -23.31 15.44
N ILE A 190 11.48 -22.01 15.21
CA ILE A 190 11.10 -21.01 16.20
C ILE A 190 9.72 -20.48 15.83
N LEU A 191 8.75 -20.76 16.69
CA LEU A 191 7.40 -20.20 16.62
C LEU A 191 7.38 -18.90 17.40
N ARG A 192 6.94 -17.80 16.78
CA ARG A 192 6.77 -16.52 17.43
C ARG A 192 5.33 -16.05 17.26
N ILE A 193 4.66 -15.79 18.37
CA ILE A 193 3.27 -15.33 18.39
C ILE A 193 3.24 -14.06 19.24
N GLY A 194 3.10 -12.92 18.56
CA GLY A 194 3.32 -11.61 19.13
C GLY A 194 4.72 -11.45 19.73
N ARG A 195 4.79 -11.13 21.03
CA ARG A 195 6.05 -10.96 21.76
C ARG A 195 6.65 -12.25 22.29
N ASN A 196 5.89 -13.35 22.26
CA ASN A 196 6.31 -14.63 22.80
C ASN A 196 6.96 -15.48 21.73
N GLN A 197 7.95 -16.28 22.11
CA GLN A 197 8.57 -17.24 21.21
C GLN A 197 8.81 -18.58 21.89
N ARG A 198 8.68 -19.66 21.12
CA ARG A 198 8.95 -21.03 21.55
C ARG A 198 9.73 -21.75 20.45
N LYS A 199 10.79 -22.42 20.86
CA LYS A 199 11.61 -23.25 19.96
C LYS A 199 11.10 -24.69 20.02
N ILE A 200 10.96 -25.34 18.87
CA ILE A 200 10.75 -26.77 18.76
C ILE A 200 12.06 -27.47 19.10
N SER A 201 12.06 -28.23 20.20
CA SER A 201 13.27 -28.85 20.77
C SER A 201 13.57 -30.24 20.21
N GLN A 202 12.58 -30.88 19.60
CA GLN A 202 12.66 -32.18 18.96
C GLN A 202 11.57 -32.25 17.88
N TYR A 203 11.64 -33.23 16.99
CA TYR A 203 10.60 -33.41 15.98
C TYR A 203 9.19 -33.51 16.60
N GLU A 204 8.25 -32.73 16.09
CA GLU A 204 6.83 -32.73 16.48
C GLU A 204 5.94 -32.82 15.24
N SER A 205 4.86 -33.59 15.31
CA SER A 205 3.83 -33.68 14.27
C SER A 205 2.54 -33.00 14.70
N MET A 206 1.76 -32.49 13.74
CA MET A 206 0.46 -31.84 13.95
C MET A 206 0.53 -30.71 14.98
N VAL A 207 1.48 -29.81 14.80
CA VAL A 207 1.68 -28.66 15.69
C VAL A 207 0.62 -27.61 15.37
N TYR A 208 -0.27 -27.34 16.32
CA TYR A 208 -1.16 -26.18 16.28
C TYR A 208 -0.82 -25.23 17.43
N ALA A 209 -0.20 -24.10 17.11
CA ALA A 209 0.32 -23.15 18.08
C ALA A 209 -0.50 -21.85 18.13
N ARG A 210 -0.83 -21.42 19.35
CA ARG A 210 -1.52 -20.14 19.66
C ARG A 210 -1.13 -19.65 21.05
N LEU A 211 -1.44 -18.39 21.37
CA LEU A 211 -1.36 -17.94 22.76
C LEU A 211 -2.53 -18.48 23.59
N ASN A 212 -2.23 -18.95 24.80
CA ASN A 212 -3.23 -19.26 25.80
C ASN A 212 -3.63 -18.00 26.59
N LYS A 213 -4.55 -18.16 27.55
CA LYS A 213 -5.05 -17.05 28.40
C LYS A 213 -3.95 -16.39 29.24
N ASP A 214 -2.87 -17.10 29.52
CA ASP A 214 -1.73 -16.62 30.30
C ASP A 214 -0.64 -15.97 29.41
N GLY A 215 -0.89 -15.84 28.11
CA GLY A 215 0.04 -15.26 27.15
C GLY A 215 1.22 -16.18 26.80
N GLN A 216 1.13 -17.47 27.07
CA GLN A 216 2.14 -18.47 26.71
C GLN A 216 1.75 -19.19 25.41
N ILE A 217 2.75 -19.63 24.65
CA ILE A 217 2.51 -20.44 23.43
C ILE A 217 2.13 -21.86 23.82
N ASP A 218 0.85 -22.17 23.64
CA ASP A 218 0.30 -23.51 23.77
C ASP A 218 0.36 -24.24 22.42
N ILE A 219 0.71 -25.52 22.45
CA ILE A 219 0.78 -26.38 21.25
C ILE A 219 -0.21 -27.53 21.46
N HIS A 220 -1.28 -27.53 20.68
CA HIS A 220 -2.20 -28.66 20.58
C HIS A 220 -1.72 -29.66 19.52
N LYS A 221 -1.97 -30.95 19.76
CA LYS A 221 -1.66 -32.08 18.88
C LYS A 221 -2.93 -32.80 18.47
#